data_AF-A0A9D5Y7L9-F1
#
_entry.id   AF-A0A9D5Y7L9-F1
#
_cell.length_a   1.000
_cell.length_b   1.000
_cell.length_c   1.000
_cell.angle_alpha   90.00
_cell.angle_beta   90.00
_cell.angle_gamma   90.00
#
_symmetry.space_group_name_H-M   'P 1'
#
loop_
_entity.id
_entity.type
_entity.pdbx_description
1 polymer ?
#
loop_
_entity_poly.entity_id
_entity_poly.type
_entity_poly.pdbx_seq_one_letter_code
_entity_poly.pdbx_strand_id
1 'polypeptide(L)'
;LAEDKSDASIACRQTGVISFAKPLDKQEEMFSERISLVFKKLRVVRMVDAKRNTLVYLTYSDRLIEGSPQNSVTAVAVPAGTVIPVK
;
A
#
# COMPACT_ATOMS: atom_id res chain seq x y z
N LEU A 1 23.66 9.49 16.69
CA LEU A 1 22.24 9.72 16.35
C LEU A 1 21.68 8.37 15.93
N ALA A 2 20.94 7.68 16.80
CA ALA A 2 20.33 6.41 16.45
C ALA A 2 19.19 6.70 15.48
N GLU A 3 19.42 6.42 14.21
CA GLU A 3 18.38 6.46 13.21
C GLU A 3 17.47 5.27 13.48
N ASP A 4 16.29 5.53 14.02
CA ASP A 4 15.26 4.51 14.19
C ASP A 4 15.10 3.79 12.84
N LYS A 5 15.33 2.47 12.83
CA LYS A 5 15.08 1.65 11.65
C LYS A 5 13.57 1.61 11.52
N SER A 6 12.99 2.63 10.88
CA SER A 6 11.57 2.69 10.61
C SER A 6 11.22 1.45 9.78
N ASP A 7 10.74 0.39 10.41
CA ASP A 7 10.26 -0.78 9.72
C ASP A 7 8.99 -0.36 8.98
N ALA A 8 9.10 -0.19 7.66
CA ALA A 8 7.98 0.15 6.80
C ALA A 8 6.97 -1.02 6.77
N SER A 9 6.12 -1.10 7.80
CA SER A 9 5.13 -2.15 8.01
C SER A 9 3.72 -1.63 7.71
N ILE A 10 2.90 -2.45 7.06
CA ILE A 10 1.50 -2.13 6.78
C ILE A 10 0.58 -3.30 7.12
N ALA A 11 -0.58 -3.00 7.71
CA ALA A 11 -1.65 -3.95 7.93
C ALA A 11 -2.99 -3.29 7.58
N CYS A 12 -3.59 -3.71 6.47
CA CYS A 12 -4.92 -3.24 6.06
C CYS A 12 -5.94 -4.32 6.40
N ARG A 13 -6.99 -3.96 7.13
CA ARG A 13 -8.08 -4.86 7.49
C ARG A 13 -9.41 -4.21 7.16
N GLN A 14 -10.34 -5.00 6.65
CA GLN A 14 -11.71 -4.55 6.48
C GLN A 14 -12.34 -4.37 7.87
N THR A 15 -12.75 -3.15 8.20
CA THR A 15 -13.43 -2.81 9.46
C THR A 15 -14.92 -2.53 9.29
N GLY A 16 -15.42 -2.47 8.05
CA GLY A 16 -16.81 -2.20 7.72
C GLY A 16 -17.17 -2.60 6.29
N VAL A 17 -18.35 -2.20 5.82
CA VAL A 17 -18.80 -2.45 4.44
C VAL A 17 -17.92 -1.67 3.47
N ILE A 18 -17.38 -2.34 2.46
CA ILE A 18 -16.56 -1.71 1.43
C ILE A 18 -17.49 -1.10 0.37
N SER A 19 -17.27 0.18 0.04
CA SER A 19 -17.94 0.87 -1.05
C SER A 19 -16.94 1.70 -1.84
N PHE A 20 -17.23 1.95 -3.12
CA PHE A 20 -16.35 2.69 -4.03
C PHE A 20 -17.05 3.95 -4.54
N ALA A 21 -16.49 5.12 -4.26
CA ALA A 21 -17.04 6.39 -4.72
C ALA A 21 -16.75 6.69 -6.20
N LYS A 22 -15.68 6.11 -6.74
CA LYS A 22 -15.26 6.22 -8.13
C LYS A 22 -14.53 4.95 -8.58
N PRO A 23 -14.43 4.67 -9.89
CA PRO A 23 -13.51 3.66 -10.39
C PRO A 23 -12.08 3.90 -9.91
N LEU A 24 -11.40 2.82 -9.55
CA LEU A 24 -10.02 2.83 -9.11
C LEU A 24 -9.07 2.62 -10.28
N ASP A 25 -7.92 3.28 -10.27
CA ASP A 25 -6.84 2.92 -11.17
C ASP A 25 -6.31 1.51 -10.83
N LYS A 26 -5.80 0.78 -11.82
CA LYS A 26 -5.17 -0.54 -11.60
C LYS A 26 -4.02 -0.47 -10.58
N GLN A 27 -3.34 0.67 -10.52
CA GLN A 27 -2.27 0.97 -9.58
C GLN A 27 -2.27 2.47 -9.28
N GLU A 28 -2.22 2.83 -8.00
CA GLU A 28 -2.34 4.21 -7.53
C GLU A 28 -1.43 4.44 -6.31
N GLU A 29 -0.60 5.50 -6.32
CA GLU A 29 0.13 5.93 -5.12
C GLU A 29 -0.87 6.64 -4.19
N MET A 30 -1.22 5.98 -3.09
CA MET A 30 -2.23 6.44 -2.13
C MET A 30 -1.68 7.38 -1.08
N PHE A 31 -0.40 7.22 -0.76
CA PHE A 31 0.23 7.96 0.31
C PHE A 31 1.72 8.09 0.04
N SER A 32 2.27 9.24 0.42
CA SER A 32 3.67 9.58 0.25
C SER A 32 4.09 10.53 1.37
N GLU A 33 5.01 10.12 2.22
CA GLU A 33 5.48 10.93 3.35
C GLU A 33 6.99 10.90 3.46
N ARG A 34 7.59 12.05 3.78
CA ARG A 34 9.03 12.17 4.00
C ARG A 34 9.34 11.88 5.47
N ILE A 35 9.98 10.75 5.74
CA ILE A 35 10.36 10.34 7.10
C ILE A 35 11.66 11.03 7.57
N SER A 36 12.55 11.42 6.66
CA SER A 36 13.82 12.07 7.05
C SER A 36 14.28 13.19 6.11
N LEU A 37 15.14 14.06 6.65
CA LEU A 37 15.79 15.13 5.91
C LEU A 37 16.71 14.61 4.79
N VAL A 38 17.19 13.37 4.87
CA VAL A 38 18.26 12.84 4.01
C VAL A 38 17.76 11.63 3.20
N PHE A 39 16.69 11.80 2.41
CA PHE A 39 16.21 10.83 1.41
C PHE A 39 15.40 9.61 1.89
N LYS A 40 14.72 9.66 3.06
CA LYS A 40 13.70 8.63 3.36
C LYS A 40 12.30 9.14 3.03
N LYS A 41 11.65 8.52 2.05
CA LYS A 41 10.25 8.66 1.72
C LYS A 41 9.55 7.31 1.86
N LEU A 42 8.46 7.28 2.61
CA LEU A 42 7.51 6.18 2.64
C LEU A 42 6.50 6.36 1.52
N ARG A 43 6.25 5.32 0.75
CA ARG A 43 5.19 5.30 -0.25
C ARG A 43 4.25 4.14 0.01
N VAL A 44 2.96 4.37 -0.15
CA VAL A 44 1.93 3.32 -0.15
C VAL A 44 1.26 3.30 -1.51
N VAL A 45 1.32 2.17 -2.19
CA VAL A 45 0.70 1.95 -3.50
C VAL A 45 -0.41 0.94 -3.34
N ARG A 46 -1.62 1.29 -3.81
CA ARG A 46 -2.75 0.37 -3.94
C ARG A 46 -2.81 -0.16 -5.35
N MET A 47 -2.96 -1.46 -5.49
CA MET A 47 -3.18 -2.16 -6.76
C MET A 47 -4.48 -2.94 -6.70
N VAL A 48 -5.15 -3.07 -7.84
CA VAL A 48 -6.35 -3.90 -7.97
C VAL A 48 -6.00 -5.22 -8.65
N ASP A 49 -6.10 -6.33 -7.92
CA ASP A 49 -6.14 -7.67 -8.51
C ASP A 49 -7.59 -7.98 -8.89
N ALA A 50 -7.98 -7.57 -10.09
CA ALA A 50 -9.33 -7.77 -10.61
C ALA A 50 -9.70 -9.26 -10.74
N LYS A 51 -8.72 -10.14 -11.01
CA LYS A 51 -8.96 -11.58 -11.15
C LYS A 51 -9.35 -12.20 -9.81
N ARG A 52 -8.78 -11.71 -8.70
CA ARG A 52 -9.04 -12.21 -7.35
C ARG A 52 -9.95 -11.31 -6.52
N ASN A 53 -10.58 -10.30 -7.13
CA ASN A 53 -11.38 -9.27 -6.46
C ASN A 53 -10.72 -8.74 -5.17
N THR A 54 -9.45 -8.34 -5.26
CA THR A 54 -8.62 -8.03 -4.09
C THR A 54 -7.91 -6.69 -4.27
N LEU A 55 -7.88 -5.89 -3.19
CA LEU A 55 -7.04 -4.69 -3.09
C LEU A 55 -5.71 -5.08 -2.46
N VAL A 56 -4.61 -4.84 -3.16
CA VAL A 56 -3.25 -5.11 -2.68
C VAL A 56 -2.59 -3.78 -2.33
N TYR A 57 -2.03 -3.67 -1.14
CA TYR A 57 -1.30 -2.49 -0.69
C TYR A 57 0.15 -2.86 -0.49
N LEU A 58 1.04 -2.14 -1.17
CA LEU A 58 2.49 -2.24 -1.03
C LEU A 58 3.00 -0.96 -0.38
N THR A 59 3.76 -1.11 0.68
CA THR A 59 4.54 -0.02 1.28
C THR A 59 6.01 -0.25 0.98
N TYR A 60 6.72 0.79 0.55
CA TYR A 60 8.16 0.75 0.34
C TYR A 60 8.82 2.09 0.71
N SER A 61 10.10 2.01 1.07
CA SER A 61 10.97 3.19 1.20
C SER A 61 11.94 3.26 0.02
N ASP A 62 12.28 4.48 -0.39
CA ASP A 62 13.31 4.79 -1.40
C ASP A 62 14.75 4.53 -0.92
N ARG A 63 14.96 4.03 0.31
CA ARG A 63 16.29 3.68 0.83
C ARG A 63 16.82 2.36 0.21
N LEU A 64 17.74 2.47 -0.74
CA LEU A 64 18.65 1.38 -1.15
C LEU A 64 19.81 1.28 -0.15
N ILE A 65 19.63 0.67 1.01
CA ILE A 65 20.76 0.36 1.91
C ILE A 65 20.83 -1.15 2.17
N GLU A 66 22.01 -1.73 1.90
CA GLU A 66 22.45 -3.06 2.33
C GLU A 66 21.49 -4.22 2.06
N GLY A 67 20.89 -4.26 0.86
CA GLY A 67 20.34 -5.50 0.31
C GLY A 67 18.97 -5.96 0.84
N SER A 68 18.30 -5.19 1.71
CA SER A 68 16.90 -5.49 2.09
C SER A 68 16.00 -4.28 1.83
N PRO A 69 15.20 -4.28 0.75
CA PRO A 69 14.18 -3.25 0.59
C PRO A 69 13.19 -3.36 1.75
N GLN A 70 12.99 -2.26 2.50
CA GLN A 70 11.97 -2.21 3.54
C GLN A 70 10.61 -2.11 2.87
N ASN A 71 10.10 -3.28 2.48
CA ASN A 71 8.81 -3.44 1.82
C ASN A 71 7.88 -4.24 2.72
N SER A 72 6.61 -3.85 2.74
CA SER A 72 5.54 -4.63 3.37
C SER A 72 4.33 -4.67 2.46
N VAL A 73 3.60 -5.78 2.48
CA VAL A 73 2.45 -6.01 1.63
C VAL A 73 1.29 -6.56 2.43
N THR A 74 0.09 -6.09 2.12
CA THR A 74 -1.16 -6.62 2.68
C THR A 74 -2.20 -6.70 1.57
N ALA A 75 -3.04 -7.74 1.63
CA ALA A 75 -4.11 -7.97 0.68
C ALA A 75 -5.46 -7.94 1.41
N VAL A 76 -6.40 -7.17 0.89
CA VAL A 76 -7.77 -7.08 1.39
C VAL A 76 -8.69 -7.63 0.31
N ALA A 77 -9.15 -8.86 0.50
CA ALA A 77 -10.17 -9.45 -0.36
C ALA A 77 -11.47 -8.64 -0.22
N VAL A 78 -12.08 -8.28 -1.35
CA VAL A 78 -13.38 -7.61 -1.36
C VAL A 78 -14.46 -8.68 -1.39
N PRO A 79 -15.53 -8.56 -0.58
CA PRO A 79 -16.63 -9.51 -0.57
C PRO A 79 -17.17 -9.80 -1.97
N ALA A 80 -17.56 -11.06 -2.25
CA ALA A 80 -17.98 -11.49 -3.58
C ALA A 80 -19.17 -10.69 -4.16
N GLY A 81 -20.02 -10.11 -3.31
CA GLY A 81 -21.14 -9.25 -3.71
C GLY A 81 -20.75 -7.82 -4.08
N THR A 82 -19.46 -7.45 -3.98
CA THR A 82 -18.96 -6.12 -4.28
C THR A 82 -17.85 -6.22 -5.32
N VAL A 83 -18.13 -5.78 -6.54
CA VAL A 83 -17.15 -5.76 -7.63
C VAL A 83 -16.33 -4.49 -7.52
N ILE A 84 -15.00 -4.61 -7.58
CA ILE A 84 -14.11 -3.44 -7.62
C ILE A 84 -14.26 -2.77 -8.99
N PRO A 85 -14.74 -1.51 -9.08
CA PRO A 85 -14.78 -0.79 -10.35
C PRO A 85 -13.35 -0.36 -10.70
N VAL A 86 -12.86 -0.77 -11.87
CA VAL A 86 -11.51 -0.42 -12.36
C VAL A 86 -11.63 0.50 -13.56
N LYS A 87 -10.80 1.54 -13.60
CA LYS A 87 -10.68 2.48 -14.73
C LYS A 87 -9.83 1.91 -15.87
#